data_AF-A0ABD3CTG8-F1
#
_entry.id   AF-A0ABD3CTG8-F1
#
_cell.length_a   1.000
_cell.length_b   1.000
_cell.length_c   1.000
_cell.angle_alpha   90.00
_cell.angle_beta   90.00
_cell.angle_gamma   90.00
#
_symmetry.space_group_name_H-M   'P 1'
#
loop_
_entity.id
_entity.type
_entity.pdbx_description
1 polymer ?
#
loop_
_entity_poly.entity_id
_entity_poly.type
_entity_poly.pdbx_seq_one_letter_code
_entity_poly.pdbx_strand_id
1 'polypeptide(L)'
;MAMGFQVLAASDILPGFLNIYFSVGGMLMFVLTFSLGAGPVPGLLLSEIFPSRIRAKAMALCMAVHWVINFFVGLLFLRMLELLGPQVLYSIFASFCFMAVVFVKKNVVETKGRSLQDIEMALLPDD
;
A
#
# COMPACT_ATOMS: atom_id res chain seq x y z
N MET A 1 0.97 -8.25 7.85
CA MET A 1 0.47 -8.74 9.14
C MET A 1 -0.96 -8.30 9.45
N ALA A 2 -1.32 -7.00 9.37
CA ALA A 2 -2.68 -6.54 9.71
C ALA A 2 -3.82 -7.20 8.92
N MET A 3 -3.67 -7.35 7.60
CA MET A 3 -4.65 -8.05 6.76
C MET A 3 -4.77 -9.55 7.08
N GLY A 4 -3.71 -10.17 7.60
CA GLY A 4 -3.75 -11.57 8.03
C GLY A 4 -4.66 -11.79 9.25
N PHE A 5 -4.68 -10.83 10.20
CA PHE A 5 -5.62 -10.87 11.32
C PHE A 5 -7.07 -10.69 10.86
N GLN A 6 -7.31 -9.89 9.83
CA GLN A 6 -8.65 -9.71 9.25
C GLN A 6 -9.12 -10.96 8.49
N VAL A 7 -8.23 -11.66 7.77
CA VAL A 7 -8.53 -12.95 7.14
C VAL A 7 -8.87 -14.03 8.18
N LEU A 8 -8.12 -14.07 9.28
CA LEU A 8 -8.39 -15.01 10.37
C LEU A 8 -9.75 -14.71 11.04
N ALA A 9 -10.05 -13.45 11.32
CA ALA A 9 -11.34 -13.02 11.86
C ALA A 9 -12.52 -13.35 10.91
N ALA A 10 -12.27 -13.37 9.60
CA ALA A 10 -13.27 -13.70 8.58
C ALA A 10 -13.46 -15.22 8.35
N SER A 11 -12.62 -16.07 8.95
CA SER A 11 -12.69 -17.54 8.77
C SER A 11 -13.57 -18.26 9.80
N ASP A 12 -14.22 -17.52 10.71
CA ASP A 12 -15.13 -18.02 11.77
C ASP A 12 -14.54 -19.13 12.67
N ILE A 13 -13.22 -19.30 12.68
CA ILE A 13 -12.50 -20.29 13.51
C ILE A 13 -12.58 -19.91 15.01
N LEU A 14 -12.73 -18.63 15.32
CA LEU A 14 -12.75 -18.11 16.69
C LEU A 14 -14.19 -17.90 17.20
N PRO A 15 -14.42 -17.98 18.53
CA PRO A 15 -15.68 -17.59 19.16
C PRO A 15 -16.18 -16.22 18.69
N GLY A 16 -17.49 -16.06 18.47
CA GLY A 16 -18.05 -14.87 17.82
C GLY A 16 -17.68 -13.51 18.44
N PHE A 17 -17.46 -13.45 19.75
CA PHE A 17 -16.98 -12.22 20.41
C PHE A 17 -15.51 -11.91 20.04
N LEU A 18 -14.65 -12.92 19.91
CA LEU A 18 -13.25 -12.74 19.50
C LEU A 18 -13.14 -12.28 18.04
N ASN A 19 -13.99 -12.76 17.12
CA ASN A 19 -13.96 -12.31 15.73
C ASN A 19 -14.15 -10.79 15.60
N ILE A 20 -15.02 -10.19 16.41
CA ILE A 20 -15.24 -8.74 16.42
C ILE A 20 -13.98 -8.02 16.89
N TYR A 21 -13.35 -8.46 17.99
CA TYR A 21 -12.13 -7.83 18.50
C TYR A 21 -10.96 -7.96 17.51
N PHE A 22 -10.77 -9.12 16.87
CA PHE A 22 -9.72 -9.32 15.87
C PHE A 22 -9.97 -8.55 14.57
N SER A 23 -11.22 -8.43 14.14
CA SER A 23 -11.60 -7.66 12.95
C SER A 23 -11.34 -6.16 13.16
N VAL A 24 -11.88 -5.59 14.25
CA VAL A 24 -11.70 -4.17 14.59
C VAL A 24 -10.22 -3.86 14.89
N GLY A 25 -9.57 -4.69 15.71
CA GLY A 25 -8.15 -4.53 16.03
C GLY A 25 -7.25 -4.65 14.78
N GLY A 26 -7.54 -5.60 13.90
CA GLY A 26 -6.84 -5.77 12.63
C GLY A 26 -7.03 -4.58 11.68
N MET A 27 -8.22 -3.98 11.66
CA MET A 27 -8.49 -2.76 10.88
C MET A 27 -7.73 -1.56 11.44
N LEU A 28 -7.76 -1.34 12.76
CA LEU A 28 -7.01 -0.26 13.40
C LEU A 28 -5.51 -0.39 13.17
N MET A 29 -4.96 -1.60 13.33
CA MET A 29 -3.54 -1.85 13.08
C MET A 29 -3.17 -1.61 11.60
N PHE A 30 -4.06 -1.96 10.67
CA PHE A 30 -3.86 -1.65 9.25
C PHE A 30 -3.79 -0.15 9.02
N VAL A 31 -4.74 0.62 9.54
CA VAL A 31 -4.78 2.08 9.40
C VAL A 31 -3.54 2.73 10.01
N LEU A 32 -3.13 2.32 11.21
CA LEU A 32 -1.93 2.84 11.87
C LEU A 32 -0.66 2.56 11.05
N THR A 33 -0.50 1.32 10.57
CA THR A 33 0.68 0.95 9.75
C THR A 33 0.67 1.69 8.41
N PHE A 34 -0.50 1.85 7.80
CA PHE A 34 -0.64 2.59 6.55
C PHE A 34 -0.24 4.06 6.74
N SER A 35 -0.76 4.72 7.77
CA SER A 35 -0.47 6.13 8.06
C SER A 35 1.01 6.40 8.37
N LEU A 36 1.73 5.44 8.95
CA LEU A 36 3.17 5.58 9.24
C LEU A 36 4.05 5.29 8.02
N GLY A 37 3.61 4.40 7.13
CA GLY A 37 4.41 3.93 6.00
C GLY A 37 3.79 4.32 4.65
N ALA A 38 2.90 3.48 4.14
CA ALA A 38 2.39 3.58 2.78
C ALA A 38 1.58 4.86 2.46
N GLY A 39 1.15 5.61 3.48
CA GLY A 39 0.53 6.92 3.32
C GLY A 39 1.54 8.00 2.90
N PRO A 40 2.46 8.43 3.78
CA PRO A 40 3.36 9.54 3.49
C PRO A 40 4.58 9.15 2.64
N VAL A 41 5.09 7.91 2.78
CA VAL A 41 6.39 7.52 2.20
C VAL A 41 6.41 7.58 0.66
N PRO A 42 5.41 7.09 -0.09
CA PRO A 42 5.42 7.20 -1.54
C PRO A 42 5.42 8.66 -2.02
N GLY A 43 4.68 9.55 -1.34
CA GLY A 43 4.64 10.97 -1.67
C GLY A 43 6.01 11.64 -1.52
N LEU A 44 6.75 11.29 -0.46
CA LEU A 44 8.10 11.76 -0.23
C LEU A 44 9.08 11.19 -1.27
N LEU A 45 9.09 9.86 -1.45
CA LEU A 45 9.98 9.18 -2.40
C LEU A 45 9.80 9.68 -3.83
N LEU A 46 8.56 9.88 -4.30
CA LEU A 46 8.30 10.41 -5.64
C LEU A 46 8.90 11.83 -5.80
N SER A 47 8.89 12.64 -4.74
CA SER A 47 9.49 13.98 -4.79
C SER A 47 11.02 13.97 -4.83
N GLU A 48 11.64 12.91 -4.29
CA GLU A 48 13.10 12.75 -4.19
C GLU A 48 13.71 12.03 -5.42
N ILE A 49 12.99 11.05 -5.97
CA ILE A 49 13.45 10.22 -7.10
C ILE A 49 13.31 10.98 -8.44
N PHE A 50 12.28 11.82 -8.59
CA PHE A 50 12.07 12.51 -9.86
C PHE A 50 12.93 13.78 -10.01
N PRO A 51 13.57 13.96 -11.18
CA PRO A 51 14.35 15.15 -11.46
C PRO A 51 13.46 16.39 -11.48
N SER A 52 14.01 17.51 -10.99
CA SER A 52 13.28 18.77 -10.73
C SER A 52 12.47 19.27 -11.95
N ARG A 53 12.98 19.02 -13.16
CA ARG A 53 12.35 19.44 -14.42
C ARG A 53 11.00 18.77 -14.71
N ILE A 54 10.81 17.51 -14.31
CA ILE A 54 9.58 16.74 -14.60
C ILE A 54 8.77 16.38 -13.35
N ARG A 55 9.33 16.61 -12.16
CA ARG A 55 8.75 16.23 -10.87
C ARG A 55 7.27 16.55 -10.74
N ALA A 56 6.88 17.80 -11.02
CA ALA A 56 5.49 18.23 -10.90
C ALA A 56 4.54 17.43 -11.82
N LYS A 57 4.96 17.17 -13.07
CA LYS A 57 4.16 16.39 -14.04
C LYS A 57 4.09 14.91 -13.66
N ALA A 58 5.22 14.33 -13.24
CA ALA A 58 5.29 12.94 -12.82
C ALA A 58 4.43 12.68 -11.58
N MET A 59 4.53 13.54 -10.56
CA MET A 59 3.70 13.45 -9.35
C MET A 59 2.20 13.62 -9.66
N ALA A 60 1.84 14.54 -10.56
CA ALA A 60 0.45 14.71 -10.97
C ALA A 60 -0.12 13.45 -11.64
N LEU A 61 0.65 12.80 -12.52
CA LEU A 61 0.25 11.53 -13.14
C LEU A 61 0.11 10.41 -12.10
N CYS A 62 1.07 10.27 -11.19
CA CYS A 62 1.00 9.30 -10.10
C CYS A 62 -0.25 9.50 -9.24
N MET A 63 -0.58 10.74 -8.90
CA MET A 63 -1.81 11.03 -8.14
C MET A 63 -3.08 10.79 -8.94
N ALA A 64 -3.10 11.11 -10.23
CA ALA A 64 -4.24 10.79 -11.09
C ALA A 64 -4.50 9.27 -11.12
N VAL A 65 -3.45 8.47 -11.32
CA VAL A 65 -3.54 7.00 -11.28
C VAL A 65 -4.02 6.51 -9.91
N HIS A 66 -3.46 7.06 -8.83
CA HIS A 66 -3.88 6.72 -7.46
C HIS A 66 -5.38 6.96 -7.25
N TRP A 67 -5.89 8.14 -7.62
CA TRP A 67 -7.30 8.48 -7.47
C TRP A 67 -8.21 7.63 -8.34
N VAL A 68 -7.80 7.32 -9.58
CA VAL A 68 -8.56 6.43 -10.47
C VAL A 68 -8.68 5.03 -9.88
N ILE A 69 -7.58 4.45 -9.39
CA ILE A 69 -7.60 3.13 -8.74
C ILE A 69 -8.47 3.19 -7.48
N ASN A 70 -8.31 4.23 -6.65
CA ASN A 70 -9.11 4.40 -5.43
C ASN A 70 -10.61 4.49 -5.73
N PHE A 71 -11.00 5.19 -6.81
CA PHE A 71 -12.39 5.26 -7.25
C PHE A 71 -12.95 3.88 -7.58
N PHE A 72 -12.23 3.07 -8.37
CA PHE A 72 -12.69 1.72 -8.70
C PHE A 72 -12.75 0.80 -7.48
N VAL A 73 -11.76 0.87 -6.58
CA VAL A 73 -11.80 0.11 -5.33
C VAL A 73 -13.04 0.51 -4.52
N GLY A 74 -13.28 1.80 -4.31
CA GLY A 74 -14.47 2.28 -3.58
C GLY A 74 -15.79 1.86 -4.22
N LEU A 75 -15.87 1.90 -5.56
CA LEU A 75 -17.07 1.51 -6.31
C LEU A 75 -17.34 0.00 -6.25
N LEU A 76 -16.29 -0.82 -6.36
CA LEU A 76 -16.42 -2.27 -6.50
C LEU A 76 -16.34 -3.02 -5.16
N PHE A 77 -15.83 -2.39 -4.09
CA PHE A 77 -15.54 -3.06 -2.83
C PHE A 77 -16.76 -3.78 -2.25
N LEU A 78 -17.89 -3.09 -2.06
CA LEU A 78 -19.09 -3.69 -1.47
C LEU A 78 -19.65 -4.83 -2.34
N ARG A 79 -19.65 -4.64 -3.67
CA ARG A 79 -20.11 -5.68 -4.61
C ARG A 79 -19.22 -6.91 -4.57
N MET A 80 -17.91 -6.73 -4.48
CA MET A 80 -16.95 -7.83 -4.37
C MET A 80 -17.04 -8.51 -3.00
N LEU A 81 -17.31 -7.75 -1.94
CA LEU A 81 -17.52 -8.27 -0.60
C LEU A 81 -18.75 -9.18 -0.52
N GLU A 82 -19.85 -8.79 -1.17
CA GLU A 82 -21.07 -9.61 -1.27
C GLU A 82 -20.87 -10.88 -2.09
N LEU A 83 -20.15 -10.79 -3.21
CA LEU A 83 -19.97 -11.91 -4.14
C LEU A 83 -18.90 -12.92 -3.69
N LEU A 84 -17.77 -12.44 -3.17
CA LEU A 84 -16.61 -13.27 -2.83
C LEU A 84 -16.53 -13.59 -1.33
N GLY A 85 -17.25 -12.82 -0.50
CA GLY A 85 -17.13 -12.88 0.95
C GLY A 85 -15.88 -12.20 1.50
N PRO A 86 -15.88 -11.87 2.80
CA PRO A 86 -14.80 -11.13 3.46
C PRO A 86 -13.46 -11.88 3.45
N GLN A 87 -13.48 -13.20 3.64
CA GLN A 87 -12.26 -14.00 3.72
C GLN A 87 -11.46 -13.96 2.41
N VAL A 88 -12.12 -14.17 1.27
CA VAL A 88 -11.46 -14.16 -0.04
C VAL A 88 -11.03 -12.75 -0.39
N LEU A 89 -11.89 -11.75 -0.18
CA LEU A 89 -11.60 -10.37 -0.51
C LEU A 89 -10.38 -9.84 0.27
N TYR A 90 -10.33 -10.05 1.59
CA TYR A 90 -9.19 -9.63 2.41
C TYR A 90 -7.91 -10.41 2.08
N SER A 91 -8.02 -11.66 1.65
CA SER A 91 -6.87 -12.44 1.18
C SER A 91 -6.28 -11.87 -0.11
N ILE A 92 -7.14 -11.41 -1.04
CA ILE A 92 -6.70 -10.72 -2.25
C ILE A 92 -5.94 -9.43 -1.88
N PHE A 93 -6.49 -8.59 -1.00
CA PHE A 93 -5.80 -7.38 -0.54
C PHE A 93 -4.48 -7.71 0.18
N ALA A 94 -4.45 -8.75 1.01
CA ALA A 94 -3.22 -9.21 1.66
C ALA A 94 -2.14 -9.60 0.63
N SER A 95 -2.52 -10.27 -0.46
CA SER A 95 -1.60 -10.65 -1.54
C SER A 95 -1.02 -9.42 -2.26
N PHE A 96 -1.83 -8.41 -2.56
CA PHE A 96 -1.37 -7.14 -3.13
C PHE A 96 -0.42 -6.40 -2.18
N CYS A 97 -0.71 -6.37 -0.88
CA CYS A 97 0.21 -5.81 0.11
C CYS A 97 1.56 -6.54 0.12
N PHE A 98 1.54 -7.88 0.03
CA PHE A 98 2.78 -8.67 -0.02
C PHE A 98 3.58 -8.39 -1.30
N MET A 99 2.91 -8.37 -2.47
CA MET A 99 3.54 -8.00 -3.74
C MET A 99 4.15 -6.60 -3.69
N ALA A 100 3.46 -5.63 -3.08
CA ALA A 100 3.97 -4.28 -2.90
C ALA A 100 5.25 -4.27 -2.05
N VAL A 101 5.31 -5.03 -0.96
CA VAL A 101 6.53 -5.16 -0.13
C VAL A 101 7.70 -5.74 -0.93
N VAL A 102 7.45 -6.79 -1.73
CA VAL A 102 8.48 -7.39 -2.59
C VAL A 102 8.94 -6.40 -3.65
N PHE A 103 8.02 -5.66 -4.26
CA PHE A 103 8.34 -4.64 -5.25
C PHE A 103 9.20 -3.54 -4.66
N VAL A 104 8.82 -2.97 -3.51
CA VAL A 104 9.57 -1.93 -2.82
C VAL A 104 10.97 -2.42 -2.46
N LYS A 105 11.09 -3.62 -1.86
CA LYS A 105 12.38 -4.18 -1.47
C LYS A 105 13.35 -4.37 -2.65
N LYS A 106 12.84 -4.64 -3.85
CA LYS A 106 13.67 -4.90 -5.04
C LYS A 106 13.94 -3.67 -5.91
N ASN A 107 12.97 -2.76 -6.04
CA ASN A 107 12.99 -1.71 -7.05
C ASN A 107 13.13 -0.30 -6.47
N VAL A 108 12.87 -0.11 -5.17
CA VAL A 108 12.97 1.21 -4.55
C VAL A 108 14.35 1.34 -3.90
N VAL A 109 15.10 2.35 -4.33
CA VAL A 109 16.38 2.72 -3.73
C VAL A 109 16.12 3.52 -2.45
N GLU A 110 16.89 3.25 -1.40
CA GLU A 110 16.81 3.99 -0.14
C GLU A 110 17.33 5.43 -0.35
N THR A 111 16.45 6.41 -0.18
CA THR A 111 16.76 7.84 -0.34
C THR A 111 17.14 8.52 0.98
N LYS A 112 16.90 7.86 2.13
CA LYS A 112 17.13 8.45 3.45
C LYS A 112 18.60 8.81 3.67
N GLY A 113 18.86 10.10 3.91
CA GLY A 113 20.18 10.61 4.24
C GLY A 113 21.14 10.74 3.05
N ARG A 114 20.65 10.59 1.81
CA ARG A 114 21.42 10.84 0.59
C ARG A 114 21.13 12.23 0.05
N SER A 115 22.12 12.86 -0.60
CA SER A 115 21.86 14.09 -1.34
C SER A 115 21.03 13.78 -2.59
N LEU A 116 20.30 14.77 -3.12
CA LEU A 116 19.53 14.62 -4.36
C LEU A 116 20.43 14.20 -5.54
N GLN A 117 21.68 14.66 -5.55
CA GLN A 117 22.67 14.32 -6.58
C GLN A 117 23.12 12.86 -6.48
N ASP A 118 23.30 12.32 -5.26
CA ASP A 118 23.66 10.91 -5.05
C ASP A 118 22.53 9.96 -5.45
N ILE A 119 21.28 10.39 -5.28
CA ILE A 119 20.10 9.63 -5.73
C ILE A 119 20.05 9.64 -7.26
N GLU A 120 20.28 10.78 -7.90
CA GLU A 120 20.30 10.90 -9.36
C GLU A 120 21.43 10.04 -9.98
N MET A 121 22.64 10.07 -9.41
CA MET A 121 23.75 9.19 -9.85
C MET A 121 23.44 7.70 -9.65
N ALA A 122 22.81 7.31 -8.54
CA ALA A 122 22.44 5.91 -8.28
C ALA A 122 21.32 5.38 -9.21
N LEU A 123 20.62 6.27 -9.92
CA LEU A 123 19.56 5.91 -10.87
C LEU A 123 20.06 5.89 -12.33
N LEU A 124 21.26 6.42 -12.61
CA LEU A 124 21.87 6.40 -13.93
C LEU A 124 22.64 5.09 -14.16
N PRO A 125 22.61 4.50 -15.37
CA PRO A 125 23.48 3.37 -15.71
C PRO A 125 24.96 3.80 -15.66
N ASP A 126 25.82 2.92 -15.14
CA ASP A 126 27.28 3.08 -15.23
C ASP A 126 27.72 2.86 -16.69
N ASP A 127 27.82 3.95 -17.48
CA ASP A 127 28.50 3.98 -18.78
C ASP A 127 29.95 4.51 -18.62
#